data_AF-A0A9Q3L0V2-F1
#
_entry.id   AF-A0A9Q3L0V2-F1
#
_cell.length_a   1.000
_cell.length_b   1.000
_cell.length_c   1.000
_cell.angle_alpha   90.00
_cell.angle_beta   90.00
_cell.angle_gamma   90.00
#
_symmetry.space_group_name_H-M   'P 1'
#
loop_
_entity.id
_entity.type
_entity.pdbx_description
1 polymer ?
#
loop_
_entity_poly.entity_id
_entity_poly.type
_entity_poly.pdbx_seq_one_letter_code
_entity_poly.pdbx_strand_id
1 'polypeptide(L)' 'MKTKPNRGKGYKAGNFCITEGLIDNKPTNPSLDPGAFCSCVGKLFLKTCVPNYEQQ' A
#
# COMPACT_ATOMS: atom_id res chain seq x y z
N MET A 1 -9.70 -26.98 9.93
CA MET A 1 -10.10 -25.69 9.33
C MET A 1 -9.38 -25.51 8.00
N LYS A 2 -10.09 -25.41 6.88
CA LYS A 2 -9.49 -25.16 5.55
C LYS A 2 -9.04 -23.70 5.48
N THR A 3 -7.80 -23.44 5.86
CA THR A 3 -7.14 -22.13 5.81
C THR A 3 -6.48 -21.89 4.46
N LYS A 4 -7.07 -22.29 3.33
CA LYS A 4 -6.51 -21.95 2.00
C LYS A 4 -7.61 -21.43 1.09
N PRO A 5 -7.46 -20.24 0.50
CA PRO A 5 -8.50 -19.67 -0.32
C PRO A 5 -8.47 -20.36 -1.69
N ASN A 6 -9.59 -20.29 -2.40
CA ASN A 6 -9.68 -20.84 -3.74
C ASN A 6 -8.62 -20.22 -4.65
N ARG A 7 -8.05 -21.02 -5.56
CA ARG A 7 -7.04 -20.57 -6.53
C ARG A 7 -7.56 -19.32 -7.25
N GLY A 8 -6.82 -18.21 -7.17
CA GLY A 8 -7.23 -16.91 -7.72
C GLY A 8 -7.98 -15.99 -6.75
N LYS A 9 -8.23 -16.40 -5.50
CA LYS A 9 -8.77 -15.54 -4.43
C LYS A 9 -7.72 -15.39 -3.32
N GLY A 10 -7.48 -14.16 -2.89
CA GLY A 10 -6.74 -13.88 -1.67
C GLY A 10 -7.57 -14.20 -0.42
N TYR A 11 -6.92 -14.33 0.74
CA TYR A 11 -7.55 -14.65 2.03
C TYR A 11 -8.61 -13.64 2.50
N LYS A 12 -8.64 -12.44 1.92
CA LYS A 12 -9.74 -11.50 2.04
C LYS A 12 -9.86 -10.76 0.71
N ALA A 13 -10.99 -10.86 0.02
CA ALA A 13 -11.50 -9.70 -0.71
C ALA A 13 -12.03 -8.75 0.37
N GLY A 14 -11.12 -8.15 1.13
CA GLY A 14 -11.40 -7.43 2.37
C GLY A 14 -11.58 -5.95 2.08
N ASN A 15 -12.51 -5.32 2.80
CA ASN A 15 -12.59 -3.87 2.87
C ASN A 15 -11.19 -3.31 3.17
N PHE A 16 -10.64 -2.54 2.25
CA PHE A 16 -9.37 -1.85 2.45
C PHE A 16 -9.60 -0.73 3.46
N CYS A 17 -8.77 -0.66 4.49
CA CYS A 17 -8.81 0.45 5.44
C CYS A 17 -8.02 1.62 4.84
N ILE A 18 -8.66 2.36 3.95
CA ILE A 18 -8.06 3.53 3.30
C ILE A 18 -8.35 4.76 4.17
N THR A 19 -7.32 5.55 4.44
CA THR A 19 -7.44 6.82 5.17
C THR A 19 -6.78 7.94 4.37
N GLU A 20 -7.03 9.19 4.72
CA GLU A 20 -6.37 10.35 4.13
C GLU A 20 -5.08 10.66 4.91
N GLY A 21 -3.99 10.90 4.18
CA GLY A 21 -2.69 11.21 4.76
C GLY A 21 -1.86 12.14 3.88
N LEU A 22 -0.71 12.53 4.39
CA LEU A 22 0.27 13.35 3.66
C LEU A 22 1.59 12.57 3.55
N ILE A 23 2.14 12.51 2.33
CA ILE A 23 3.51 12.05 2.08
C ILE A 23 4.24 13.18 1.36
N ASP A 24 5.28 13.73 1.97
CA ASP A 24 6.03 14.89 1.46
C ASP A 24 5.11 16.07 1.07
N ASN A 25 4.23 16.48 1.98
CA ASN A 25 3.21 17.53 1.78
C ASN A 25 2.21 17.26 0.64
N LYS A 26 2.16 16.05 0.08
CA LYS A 26 1.18 15.66 -0.95
C LYS A 26 0.05 14.82 -0.34
N PRO A 27 -1.22 15.21 -0.54
CA PRO A 27 -2.38 14.41 -0.17
C PRO A 27 -2.32 13.04 -0.82
N THR A 28 -2.57 12.00 -0.03
CA THR A 28 -2.58 10.62 -0.48
C THR A 28 -3.56 9.79 0.34
N ASN A 29 -3.93 8.64 -0.20
CA ASN A 29 -4.88 7.73 0.41
C ASN A 29 -4.22 6.39 0.76
N PRO A 30 -3.39 6.33 1.82
CA PRO A 30 -2.72 5.11 2.22
C PRO A 30 -3.70 4.05 2.74
N SER A 31 -3.38 2.79 2.46
CA SER A 31 -4.05 1.64 3.09
C SER A 31 -3.36 1.31 4.41
N LEU A 32 -4.12 1.28 5.50
CA LEU A 32 -3.67 0.78 6.80
C LEU A 32 -3.74 -0.74 6.81
N ASP A 33 -2.57 -1.37 6.69
CA ASP A 33 -2.42 -2.82 6.72
C ASP A 33 -1.56 -3.24 7.92
N PRO A 34 -2.15 -3.63 9.07
CA PRO A 34 -1.40 -4.07 10.24
C PRO A 34 -0.66 -5.41 10.01
N GLY A 35 -0.98 -6.13 8.93
CA GLY A 35 -0.26 -7.33 8.52
C GLY A 35 0.99 -7.05 7.67
N ALA A 36 1.19 -5.81 7.23
CA ALA A 36 2.35 -5.45 6.43
C ALA A 36 3.60 -5.34 7.31
N PHE A 37 4.69 -5.99 6.87
CA PHE A 37 6.00 -5.90 7.54
C PHE A 37 6.59 -4.48 7.46
N CYS A 38 6.33 -3.78 6.35
CA CYS A 38 6.80 -2.42 6.11
C CYS A 38 5.79 -1.62 5.28
N SER A 39 5.94 -0.29 5.31
CA SER A 39 5.19 0.62 4.45
C SER A 39 5.75 0.58 3.03
N CYS A 40 4.87 0.43 2.05
CA CYS A 40 5.23 0.39 0.64
C CYS A 40 4.46 1.46 -0.13
N VAL A 41 5.09 2.03 -1.15
CA VAL A 41 4.46 2.97 -2.08
C VAL A 41 4.70 2.54 -3.52
N GLY A 42 3.74 2.85 -4.40
CA GLY A 42 3.88 2.58 -5.83
C GLY A 42 4.99 3.43 -6.46
N LYS A 43 5.75 2.85 -7.38
CA LYS A 43 6.88 3.53 -8.06
C LYS A 43 6.46 4.85 -8.75
N LEU A 44 5.28 4.87 -9.37
CA LEU A 44 4.72 6.09 -9.99
C LEU A 44 4.45 7.19 -8.96
N PHE A 45 3.87 6.84 -7.81
CA PHE A 45 3.62 7.80 -6.73
C PHE A 45 4.93 8.30 -6.13
N LEU A 46 5.89 7.42 -5.91
CA LEU A 46 7.22 7.78 -5.40
C LEU A 46 7.92 8.80 -6.32
N LYS A 47 7.81 8.69 -7.65
CA LYS A 47 8.33 9.71 -8.57
C LYS A 47 7.70 11.09 -8.39
N THR A 48 6.47 11.16 -7.89
CA THR A 48 5.83 12.44 -7.61
C THR A 48 6.33 13.05 -6.31
N CYS A 49 6.54 12.26 -5.26
CA CYS A 49 6.92 12.75 -3.92
C CYS A 49 8.43 12.87 -3.76
N VAL A 50 9.19 11.92 -4.31
CA VAL A 50 10.65 11.84 -4.19
C VAL A 50 11.23 11.56 -5.58
N PRO A 51 11.28 12.57 -6.47
CA PRO A 51 11.68 12.37 -7.87
C PRO A 51 13.11 11.85 -8.04
N ASN A 52 14.00 12.11 -7.07
CA ASN A 52 15.41 11.72 -7.12
C ASN A 52 15.72 10.38 -6.43
N TYR A 53 14.71 9.61 -6.02
CA TYR A 53 14.90 8.34 -5.32
C TYR A 53 15.80 7.34 -6.08
N GLU A 54 15.76 7.34 -7.42
CA GLU A 54 16.57 6.41 -8.23
C GLU A 54 18.07 6.78 -8.30
N GLN A 55 18.46 7.93 -7.73
CA GLN A 55 19.84 8.43 -7.73
C GLN A 55 20.53 8.29 -6.36
N GLN A 56 19.86 7.70 -5.37
CA GLN A 56 20.40 7.44 -4.02
C GLN A 56 21.00 6.03 -3.93
#